data_AF-A0A532USI3-F1
#
_entry.id   AF-A0A532USI3-F1
#
_cell.length_a   1.000
_cell.length_b   1.000
_cell.length_c   1.000
_cell.angle_alpha   90.00
_cell.angle_beta   90.00
_cell.angle_gamma   90.00
#
_symmetry.space_group_name_H-M   'P 1'
#
loop_
_entity.id
_entity.type
_entity.pdbx_description
1 polymer ?
#
loop_
_entity_poly.entity_id
_entity_poly.type
_entity_poly.pdbx_seq_one_letter_code
_entity_poly.pdbx_strand_id
1 'polypeptide(L)'
;MKKMRLSFSLLVIGLVLIGVLGCKKERWLRVYNNGVFEDSINVTGWEVNEDVVWLDYFYYPWQGEDSIDFREGLHYFEDETGFDKHPFFVLEANGKIVGFRSDYAEVITIPDSNLILTITYPNRAYTLRYKDFSLDDLKRFPNLVGVYLSIDSRTGLSKLESIPRRIRLYLHCYTTDDALKKLSNYQNIRTLLIEGDYSHRGVRYLLRLKNLKLLTTKGVNINDIPGLKRLSKLWVQ
;
A
#
# COMPACT_ATOMS: atom_id res chain seq x y z
N MET A 1 -47.82 26.70 -50.12
CA MET A 1 -47.55 26.19 -48.75
C MET A 1 -46.14 25.63 -48.70
N LYS A 2 -45.20 26.34 -48.06
CA LYS A 2 -43.77 26.01 -48.03
C LYS A 2 -43.43 25.43 -46.65
N LYS A 3 -43.10 24.14 -46.56
CA LYS A 3 -42.67 23.46 -45.32
C LYS A 3 -41.24 23.90 -44.97
N MET A 4 -41.07 24.64 -43.88
CA MET A 4 -39.75 24.86 -43.27
C MET A 4 -39.40 23.66 -42.38
N ARG A 5 -38.33 22.94 -42.76
CA ARG A 5 -37.51 22.14 -41.85
C ARG A 5 -36.26 22.96 -41.57
N LEU A 6 -35.88 23.16 -40.32
CA LEU A 6 -34.47 23.36 -39.98
C LEU A 6 -34.22 22.89 -38.54
N SER A 7 -33.45 21.81 -38.44
CA SER A 7 -32.97 21.19 -37.21
C SER A 7 -31.66 21.84 -36.80
N PHE A 8 -31.67 22.70 -35.78
CA PHE A 8 -30.44 23.20 -35.17
C PHE A 8 -30.79 23.70 -33.78
N SER A 9 -30.48 22.91 -32.73
CA SER A 9 -30.18 23.38 -31.36
C SER A 9 -30.05 22.23 -30.34
N LEU A 10 -29.23 21.21 -30.63
CA LEU A 10 -28.82 20.23 -29.60
C LEU A 10 -27.31 19.99 -29.55
N LEU A 11 -26.53 20.57 -30.47
CA LEU A 11 -25.08 20.36 -30.57
C LEU A 11 -24.24 21.38 -29.79
N VAL A 12 -24.83 22.46 -29.29
CA VAL A 12 -24.08 23.53 -28.56
C VAL A 12 -24.15 23.36 -27.03
N ILE A 13 -25.12 22.62 -26.50
CA ILE A 13 -25.20 22.32 -25.05
C ILE A 13 -24.28 21.14 -24.66
N GLY A 14 -23.92 20.28 -25.61
CA GLY A 14 -23.03 19.14 -25.37
C GLY A 14 -21.53 19.48 -25.20
N LEU A 15 -21.10 20.69 -25.55
CA LEU A 15 -19.67 21.08 -25.51
C LEU A 15 -19.29 21.93 -24.28
N VAL A 16 -20.26 22.47 -23.53
CA VAL A 16 -19.96 23.29 -22.34
C VAL A 16 -19.64 22.43 -21.11
N LEU A 17 -20.02 21.15 -21.09
CA LEU A 17 -19.69 20.21 -19.99
C LEU A 17 -18.29 19.60 -20.07
N ILE A 18 -17.57 19.78 -21.17
CA ILE A 18 -16.20 19.25 -21.34
C ILE A 18 -15.14 20.31 -20.91
N GLY A 19 -15.56 21.57 -20.73
CA GLY A 19 -14.66 22.71 -20.56
C GLY A 19 -14.41 23.18 -19.12
N VAL A 20 -15.00 22.56 -18.10
CA VAL A 20 -14.55 22.82 -16.72
C VAL A 20 -13.42 21.84 -16.43
N LEU A 21 -12.25 22.14 -16.99
CA LEU A 21 -10.96 21.73 -16.43
C LEU A 21 -10.87 22.34 -15.02
N GLY A 22 -11.63 21.75 -14.10
CA GLY A 22 -11.73 22.22 -12.73
C GLY A 22 -10.35 22.13 -12.13
N CYS A 23 -9.78 23.27 -11.76
CA CYS A 23 -8.67 23.31 -10.82
C CYS A 23 -9.05 22.41 -9.64
N LYS A 24 -8.44 21.23 -9.55
CA LYS A 24 -8.64 20.35 -8.41
C LYS A 24 -8.20 21.16 -7.21
N LYS A 25 -9.15 21.48 -6.32
CA LYS A 25 -8.86 22.20 -5.09
C LYS A 25 -7.78 21.42 -4.36
N GLU A 26 -6.73 22.11 -3.95
CA GLU A 26 -5.68 21.47 -3.17
C GLU A 26 -6.28 20.85 -1.92
N ARG A 27 -5.85 19.61 -1.66
CA ARG A 27 -6.28 18.84 -0.50
C ARG A 27 -5.04 18.39 0.26
N TRP A 28 -5.05 18.64 1.55
CA TRP A 28 -3.96 18.33 2.46
C TRP A 28 -4.46 17.39 3.54
N LEU A 29 -3.69 16.35 3.79
CA LEU A 29 -3.86 15.43 4.89
C LEU A 29 -2.93 15.87 6.02
N ARG A 30 -3.44 15.96 7.24
CA ARG A 30 -2.63 16.20 8.44
C ARG A 30 -2.39 14.89 9.18
N VAL A 31 -1.14 14.60 9.51
CA VAL A 31 -0.75 13.36 10.19
C VAL A 31 -0.32 13.71 11.61
N TYR A 32 -0.89 12.99 12.57
CA TYR A 32 -0.59 13.09 13.99
C TYR A 32 -0.22 11.72 14.52
N ASN A 33 0.71 11.67 15.47
CA ASN A 33 1.07 10.48 16.22
C ASN A 33 0.79 10.73 17.69
N ASN A 34 -0.16 9.99 18.26
CA ASN A 34 -0.61 10.18 19.64
C ASN A 34 -1.03 11.64 19.93
N GLY A 35 -1.71 12.29 18.98
CA GLY A 35 -2.15 13.68 19.07
C GLY A 35 -1.07 14.74 18.81
N VAL A 36 0.19 14.34 18.61
CA VAL A 36 1.28 15.24 18.23
C VAL A 36 1.35 15.37 16.72
N PHE A 37 1.32 16.58 16.18
CA PHE A 37 1.44 16.81 14.74
C PHE A 37 2.82 16.37 14.24
N GLU A 38 2.85 15.52 13.22
CA GLU A 38 4.09 15.05 12.59
C GLU A 38 4.30 15.66 11.22
N ASP A 39 3.28 15.64 10.35
CA ASP A 39 3.44 16.03 8.94
C ASP A 39 2.13 16.52 8.29
N SER A 40 2.26 17.16 7.13
CA SER A 40 1.15 17.39 6.21
C SER A 40 1.49 16.98 4.78
N ILE A 41 0.65 16.09 4.24
CA ILE A 41 0.84 15.49 2.92
C ILE A 41 -0.15 16.11 1.94
N ASN A 42 0.32 16.58 0.79
CA ASN A 42 -0.56 16.99 -0.29
C ASN A 42 -1.18 15.74 -0.95
N VAL A 43 -2.46 15.53 -0.67
CA VAL A 43 -3.25 14.39 -1.18
C VAL A 43 -4.14 14.78 -2.37
N THR A 44 -3.82 15.89 -3.04
CA THR A 44 -4.57 16.35 -4.21
C THR A 44 -4.51 15.29 -5.31
N GLY A 45 -5.68 14.78 -5.68
CA GLY A 45 -5.82 13.75 -6.69
C GLY A 45 -5.50 12.33 -6.21
N TRP A 46 -5.27 12.12 -4.92
CA TRP A 46 -5.24 10.76 -4.36
C TRP A 46 -6.59 10.08 -4.50
N GLU A 47 -6.55 8.76 -4.60
CA GLU A 47 -7.70 7.87 -4.69
C GLU A 47 -7.82 7.05 -3.40
N VAL A 48 -9.04 7.01 -2.84
CA VAL A 48 -9.36 6.26 -1.62
C VAL A 48 -9.01 4.79 -1.80
N ASN A 49 -8.38 4.22 -0.78
CA ASN A 49 -7.78 2.87 -0.75
C ASN A 49 -6.59 2.66 -1.70
N GLU A 50 -6.37 3.49 -2.73
CA GLU A 50 -5.31 3.29 -3.72
C GLU A 50 -3.99 3.93 -3.29
N ASP A 51 -4.03 5.17 -2.84
CA ASP A 51 -2.86 5.85 -2.32
C ASP A 51 -2.70 5.59 -0.81
N VAL A 52 -1.46 5.61 -0.35
CA VAL A 52 -1.08 5.15 0.99
C VAL A 52 -0.25 6.18 1.72
N VAL A 53 -0.39 6.16 3.04
CA VAL A 53 0.49 6.86 3.98
C VAL A 53 1.34 5.80 4.66
N TRP A 54 2.64 6.06 4.80
CA TRP A 54 3.50 5.24 5.63
C TRP A 54 3.45 5.78 7.05
N LEU A 55 2.91 4.97 7.97
CA LEU A 55 2.76 5.27 9.38
C LEU A 55 3.65 4.27 10.13
N ASP A 56 4.91 4.66 10.28
CA ASP A 56 6.01 3.85 10.84
C ASP A 56 6.13 2.44 10.24
N TYR A 57 5.53 1.39 10.80
CA TYR A 57 5.63 0.02 10.25
C TYR A 57 4.53 -0.35 9.25
N PHE A 58 3.61 0.58 8.94
CA PHE A 58 2.38 0.26 8.20
C PHE A 58 2.17 1.14 6.98
N TYR A 59 1.79 0.51 5.86
CA TYR A 59 1.19 1.22 4.74
C TYR A 59 -0.32 1.32 4.98
N TYR A 60 -0.77 2.47 5.45
CA TYR A 60 -2.16 2.78 5.67
C TYR A 60 -2.81 3.25 4.35
N PRO A 61 -3.77 2.50 3.79
CA PRO A 61 -4.54 2.97 2.63
C PRO A 61 -5.42 4.14 3.04
N TRP A 62 -5.22 5.30 2.42
CA TRP A 62 -5.94 6.51 2.79
C TRP A 62 -7.46 6.34 2.58
N GLN A 63 -8.27 6.65 3.59
CA GLN A 63 -9.73 6.44 3.55
C GLN A 63 -10.51 7.69 3.14
N GLY A 64 -9.82 8.76 2.74
CA GLY A 64 -10.46 10.00 2.30
C GLY A 64 -10.74 10.98 3.44
N GLU A 65 -10.11 10.82 4.59
CA GLU A 65 -10.06 11.80 5.68
C GLU A 65 -9.07 12.96 5.41
N ASP A 66 -9.28 14.08 6.08
CA ASP A 66 -8.37 15.24 6.05
C ASP A 66 -7.34 15.23 7.21
N SER A 67 -7.47 14.27 8.13
CA SER A 67 -6.51 14.06 9.22
C SER A 67 -6.48 12.60 9.68
N ILE A 68 -5.29 12.13 10.02
CA ILE A 68 -5.06 10.84 10.68
C ILE A 68 -4.34 11.13 11.99
N ASP A 69 -4.92 10.72 13.12
CA ASP A 69 -4.20 10.52 14.37
C ASP A 69 -3.96 9.02 14.53
N PHE A 70 -2.70 8.59 14.43
CA PHE A 70 -2.34 7.19 14.54
C PHE A 70 -1.57 6.90 15.82
N ARG A 71 -1.65 5.64 16.24
CA ARG A 71 -0.91 5.09 17.36
C ARG A 71 -0.49 3.68 16.97
N GLU A 72 0.74 3.37 17.27
CA GLU A 72 1.22 2.00 17.20
C GLU A 72 1.67 1.53 18.58
N GLY A 73 1.56 0.23 18.81
CA GLY A 73 1.97 -0.31 20.07
C GLY A 73 1.50 -1.74 20.28
N LEU A 74 1.98 -2.29 21.38
CA LEU A 74 1.59 -3.58 21.89
C LEU A 74 0.23 -3.46 22.58
N HIS A 75 -0.79 -4.09 21.99
CA HIS A 75 -2.10 -4.24 22.61
C HIS A 75 -2.19 -5.60 23.28
N TYR A 76 -2.72 -5.60 24.49
CA TYR A 76 -2.99 -6.79 25.28
C TYR A 76 -4.51 -7.01 25.31
N PHE A 77 -5.01 -8.04 24.63
CA PHE A 77 -6.40 -8.43 24.79
C PHE A 77 -6.54 -9.27 26.06
N GLU A 78 -7.58 -9.00 26.84
CA GLU A 78 -7.96 -9.86 27.95
C GLU A 78 -8.67 -11.07 27.37
N ASP A 79 -8.08 -12.26 27.52
CA ASP A 79 -8.83 -13.50 27.39
C ASP A 79 -9.43 -13.89 28.75
N GLU A 80 -10.47 -14.72 28.71
CA GLU A 80 -11.16 -15.24 29.89
C GLU A 80 -10.29 -16.19 30.74
N THR A 81 -9.10 -16.58 30.25
CA THR A 81 -8.28 -17.67 30.82
C THR A 81 -7.08 -17.19 31.64
N GLY A 82 -6.68 -15.92 31.54
CA GLY A 82 -5.68 -15.31 32.41
C GLY A 82 -4.24 -15.80 32.21
N PHE A 83 -3.92 -16.53 31.13
CA PHE A 83 -2.57 -17.02 30.84
C PHE A 83 -1.99 -16.45 29.55
N ASP A 84 -0.69 -16.10 29.61
CA ASP A 84 0.21 -15.63 28.54
C ASP A 84 -0.40 -14.79 27.41
N LYS A 85 -0.65 -13.51 27.72
CA LYS A 85 -0.99 -12.49 26.73
C LYS A 85 0.18 -12.29 25.77
N HIS A 86 0.12 -12.85 24.57
CA HIS A 86 0.99 -12.43 23.49
C HIS A 86 0.55 -11.03 23.02
N PRO A 87 1.39 -9.99 23.18
CA PRO A 87 1.00 -8.66 22.79
C PRO A 87 0.88 -8.58 21.26
N PHE A 88 -0.11 -7.85 20.75
CA PHE A 88 -0.32 -7.61 19.33
C PHE A 88 0.27 -6.26 18.96
N PHE A 89 1.16 -6.21 17.99
CA PHE A 89 1.58 -4.93 17.44
C PHE A 89 0.56 -4.48 16.40
N VAL A 90 -0.23 -3.46 16.74
CA VAL A 90 -1.34 -2.98 15.90
C VAL A 90 -1.11 -1.54 15.45
N LEU A 91 -1.79 -1.19 14.36
CA LEU A 91 -2.01 0.17 13.93
C LEU A 91 -3.41 0.58 14.34
N GLU A 92 -3.51 1.55 15.24
CA GLU A 92 -4.73 2.30 15.48
C GLU A 92 -4.69 3.60 14.66
N ALA A 93 -5.75 3.89 13.91
CA ALA A 93 -5.91 5.16 13.20
C ALA A 93 -7.30 5.73 13.52
N ASN A 94 -7.34 6.96 14.01
CA ASN A 94 -8.57 7.67 14.39
C ASN A 94 -9.46 6.84 15.34
N GLY A 95 -8.85 6.16 16.33
CA GLY A 95 -9.57 5.36 17.34
C GLY A 95 -9.98 3.96 16.89
N LYS A 96 -9.49 3.46 15.75
CA LYS A 96 -9.83 2.14 15.21
C LYS A 96 -8.58 1.32 14.89
N ILE A 97 -8.58 0.05 15.27
CA ILE A 97 -7.55 -0.90 14.86
C ILE A 97 -7.75 -1.23 13.38
N VAL A 98 -6.85 -0.75 12.54
CA VAL A 98 -6.94 -0.86 11.06
C VAL A 98 -5.80 -1.66 10.46
N GLY A 99 -4.82 -2.05 11.28
CA GLY A 99 -3.75 -2.93 10.83
C GLY A 99 -3.07 -3.66 11.98
N PHE A 100 -2.30 -4.67 11.64
CA PHE A 100 -1.48 -5.39 12.61
C PHE A 100 -0.25 -6.03 11.97
N ARG A 101 0.77 -6.31 12.79
CA ARG A 101 1.92 -7.08 12.37
C ARG A 101 1.69 -8.56 12.64
N SER A 102 1.92 -9.39 11.63
CA SER A 102 1.65 -10.83 11.68
C SER A 102 2.52 -11.58 12.67
N ASP A 103 3.60 -10.97 13.11
CA ASP A 103 4.69 -11.63 13.81
C ASP A 103 4.51 -11.67 15.34
N TYR A 104 3.49 -10.95 15.81
CA TYR A 104 3.03 -10.86 17.19
C TYR A 104 1.64 -11.45 17.39
N ALA A 105 0.95 -11.80 16.31
CA ALA A 105 -0.48 -12.08 16.34
C ALA A 105 -0.79 -13.57 16.11
N GLU A 106 -1.44 -14.21 17.08
CA GLU A 106 -2.31 -15.32 16.75
C GLU A 106 -3.57 -14.77 16.09
N VAL A 107 -3.80 -15.12 14.83
CA VAL A 107 -4.87 -14.54 14.00
C VAL A 107 -6.26 -14.69 14.66
N ILE A 108 -6.43 -15.68 15.54
CA ILE A 108 -7.70 -16.08 16.16
C ILE A 108 -8.31 -14.96 17.04
N THR A 109 -7.52 -14.02 17.56
CA THR A 109 -7.98 -13.07 18.59
C THR A 109 -8.25 -11.64 18.10
N ILE A 110 -8.18 -11.37 16.80
CA ILE A 110 -8.41 -10.00 16.28
C ILE A 110 -9.92 -9.67 16.37
N PRO A 111 -10.36 -8.71 17.20
CA PRO A 111 -11.77 -8.55 17.57
C PRO A 111 -12.69 -8.12 16.41
N ASP A 112 -12.15 -7.43 15.40
CA ASP A 112 -12.94 -6.98 14.26
C ASP A 112 -12.11 -7.05 12.96
N SER A 113 -12.13 -8.22 12.33
CA SER A 113 -11.41 -8.44 11.08
C SER A 113 -11.94 -7.60 9.91
N ASN A 114 -13.12 -6.97 10.03
CA ASN A 114 -13.66 -6.07 9.01
C ASN A 114 -13.02 -4.69 9.05
N LEU A 115 -12.41 -4.29 10.17
CA LEU A 115 -11.71 -3.01 10.25
C LEU A 115 -10.28 -3.07 9.73
N ILE A 116 -9.74 -4.28 9.57
CA ILE A 116 -8.35 -4.46 9.13
C ILE A 116 -8.23 -4.15 7.63
N LEU A 117 -7.46 -3.11 7.34
CA LEU A 117 -7.13 -2.64 6.00
C LEU A 117 -5.73 -3.04 5.56
N THR A 118 -4.79 -3.22 6.50
CA THR A 118 -3.39 -3.50 6.20
C THR A 118 -2.76 -4.51 7.15
N ILE A 119 -1.87 -5.36 6.63
CA ILE A 119 -1.12 -6.33 7.43
C ILE A 119 0.36 -6.22 7.07
N THR A 120 1.22 -6.15 8.08
CA THR A 120 2.67 -6.07 7.91
C THR A 120 3.30 -7.41 8.28
N TYR A 121 4.04 -8.00 7.33
CA TYR A 121 4.86 -9.20 7.50
C TYR A 121 6.33 -8.80 7.53
N PRO A 122 6.91 -8.60 8.71
CA PRO A 122 8.34 -8.33 8.81
C PRO A 122 9.13 -9.57 8.38
N ASN A 123 10.24 -9.35 7.67
CA ASN A 123 11.15 -10.42 7.31
C ASN A 123 11.88 -10.89 8.57
N ARG A 124 11.47 -12.04 9.09
CA ARG A 124 12.08 -12.65 10.25
C ARG A 124 13.11 -13.69 9.81
N ALA A 125 14.35 -13.25 9.61
CA ALA A 125 15.50 -14.15 9.62
C ALA A 125 15.86 -14.65 11.04
N TYR A 126 15.21 -14.14 12.11
CA TYR A 126 15.73 -14.25 13.48
C TYR A 126 14.76 -14.70 14.59
N THR A 127 13.51 -15.10 14.33
CA THR A 127 12.65 -15.63 15.42
C THR A 127 12.24 -17.07 15.21
N LEU A 128 12.79 -17.96 16.03
CA LEU A 128 12.53 -19.40 16.04
C LEU A 128 11.24 -19.80 16.78
N ARG A 129 10.33 -18.87 17.12
CA ARG A 129 9.30 -19.11 18.16
C ARG A 129 7.84 -18.85 17.80
N TYR A 130 7.52 -18.42 16.58
CA TYR A 130 6.13 -18.10 16.24
C TYR A 130 5.69 -18.84 14.99
N LYS A 131 4.48 -19.42 15.05
CA LYS A 131 3.84 -20.11 13.93
C LYS A 131 3.78 -19.16 12.74
N ASP A 132 4.28 -19.62 11.60
CA ASP A 132 4.22 -18.85 10.35
C ASP A 132 2.76 -18.47 10.08
N PHE A 133 2.44 -17.19 10.15
CA PHE A 133 1.17 -16.68 9.65
C PHE A 133 1.06 -17.11 8.18
N SER A 134 0.08 -17.96 7.86
CA SER A 134 -0.11 -18.40 6.49
C SER A 134 -0.76 -17.28 5.69
N LEU A 135 -0.29 -17.03 4.47
CA LEU A 135 -0.97 -16.10 3.56
C LEU A 135 -2.39 -16.57 3.21
N ASP A 136 -2.75 -17.83 3.49
CA ASP A 136 -4.12 -18.31 3.38
C ASP A 136 -5.06 -17.68 4.41
N ASP A 137 -4.54 -17.15 5.52
CA ASP A 137 -5.32 -16.49 6.56
C ASP A 137 -5.81 -15.09 6.13
N LEU A 138 -5.28 -14.55 5.02
CA LEU A 138 -5.73 -13.27 4.45
C LEU A 138 -7.24 -13.29 4.11
N LYS A 139 -7.83 -14.47 3.87
CA LYS A 139 -9.27 -14.63 3.62
C LYS A 139 -10.16 -14.22 4.80
N ARG A 140 -9.59 -14.11 6.01
CA ARG A 140 -10.31 -13.72 7.23
C ARG A 140 -10.59 -12.22 7.33
N PHE A 141 -9.95 -11.43 6.47
CA PHE A 141 -10.01 -9.97 6.47
C PHE A 141 -10.71 -9.50 5.19
N PRO A 142 -12.05 -9.41 5.19
CA PRO A 142 -12.81 -9.15 3.96
C PRO A 142 -12.53 -7.76 3.36
N ASN A 143 -12.13 -6.80 4.21
CA ASN A 143 -11.81 -5.43 3.83
C ASN A 143 -10.30 -5.18 3.67
N LEU A 144 -9.48 -6.22 3.70
CA LEU A 144 -8.05 -6.09 3.54
C LEU A 144 -7.69 -5.48 2.17
N VAL A 145 -6.95 -4.39 2.23
CA VAL A 145 -6.58 -3.58 1.07
C VAL A 145 -5.18 -3.90 0.60
N GLY A 146 -4.24 -4.03 1.53
CA GLY A 146 -2.84 -4.23 1.20
C GLY A 146 -2.06 -5.01 2.24
N VAL A 147 -0.95 -5.59 1.80
CA VAL A 147 -0.01 -6.31 2.66
C VAL A 147 1.39 -5.81 2.40
N TYR A 148 2.11 -5.55 3.48
CA TYR A 148 3.53 -5.31 3.43
C TYR A 148 4.27 -6.62 3.66
N LEU A 149 5.23 -6.93 2.78
CA LEU A 149 6.08 -8.11 2.93
C LEU A 149 7.53 -7.72 2.72
N SER A 150 8.41 -8.18 3.60
CA SER A 150 9.83 -8.22 3.31
C SER A 150 10.24 -9.64 2.92
N ILE A 151 10.79 -9.81 1.71
CA ILE A 151 11.08 -11.11 1.10
C ILE A 151 12.51 -11.17 0.55
N ASP A 152 13.17 -12.32 0.73
CA ASP A 152 14.35 -12.69 -0.05
C ASP A 152 13.88 -13.39 -1.34
N SER A 153 14.28 -12.87 -2.49
CA SER A 153 13.85 -13.43 -3.77
C SER A 153 14.24 -14.90 -3.99
N ARG A 154 15.29 -15.37 -3.33
CA ARG A 154 15.79 -16.74 -3.45
C ARG A 154 14.85 -17.76 -2.82
N THR A 155 14.10 -17.35 -1.80
CA THR A 155 13.27 -18.26 -0.99
C THR A 155 11.80 -17.84 -0.90
N GLY A 156 11.48 -16.58 -1.20
CA GLY A 156 10.20 -15.97 -0.86
C GLY A 156 9.29 -15.59 -2.02
N LEU A 157 9.75 -15.59 -3.28
CA LEU A 157 8.91 -15.13 -4.40
C LEU A 157 7.67 -16.00 -4.64
N SER A 158 7.77 -17.32 -4.46
CA SER A 158 6.63 -18.22 -4.61
C SER A 158 5.51 -17.92 -3.62
N LYS A 159 5.82 -17.34 -2.44
CA LYS A 159 4.81 -16.91 -1.47
C LYS A 159 3.87 -15.84 -2.05
N LEU A 160 4.30 -15.06 -3.03
CA LEU A 160 3.44 -14.06 -3.66
C LEU A 160 2.31 -14.68 -4.50
N GLU A 161 2.44 -15.95 -4.90
CA GLU A 161 1.44 -16.64 -5.72
C GLU A 161 0.15 -16.95 -4.95
N SER A 162 0.24 -17.11 -3.62
CA SER A 162 -0.93 -17.34 -2.77
C SER A 162 -1.69 -16.05 -2.44
N ILE A 163 -1.13 -14.88 -2.73
CA ILE A 163 -1.78 -13.60 -2.40
C ILE A 163 -2.81 -13.25 -3.48
N PRO A 164 -4.09 -13.07 -3.12
CA PRO A 164 -5.12 -12.62 -4.05
C PRO A 164 -4.71 -11.36 -4.82
N ARG A 165 -4.88 -11.36 -6.14
CA ARG A 165 -4.51 -10.22 -7.02
C ARG A 165 -5.20 -8.90 -6.69
N ARG A 166 -6.32 -8.94 -5.96
CA ARG A 166 -7.03 -7.75 -5.48
C ARG A 166 -6.29 -7.02 -4.34
N ILE A 167 -5.43 -7.73 -3.61
CA ILE A 167 -4.68 -7.19 -2.48
C ILE A 167 -3.44 -6.48 -3.04
N ARG A 168 -3.22 -5.25 -2.59
CA ARG A 168 -2.05 -4.45 -2.96
C ARG A 168 -0.80 -4.95 -2.25
N LEU A 169 0.33 -4.96 -2.96
CA LEU A 169 1.61 -5.38 -2.40
C LEU A 169 2.51 -4.17 -2.15
N TYR A 170 3.01 -4.08 -0.93
CA TYR A 170 4.11 -3.20 -0.54
C TYR A 170 5.29 -4.08 -0.20
N LEU A 171 6.33 -4.06 -1.04
CA LEU A 171 7.39 -5.05 -0.97
C LEU A 171 8.71 -4.41 -0.60
N HIS A 172 9.42 -5.04 0.33
CA HIS A 172 10.85 -4.90 0.50
C HIS A 172 11.51 -6.19 0.02
N CYS A 173 12.30 -6.13 -1.04
CA CYS A 173 12.81 -7.33 -1.69
C CYS A 173 14.33 -7.30 -1.85
N TYR A 174 15.00 -8.32 -1.30
CA TYR A 174 16.39 -8.62 -1.65
C TYR A 174 16.41 -9.45 -2.94
N THR A 175 16.94 -8.91 -4.03
CA THR A 175 16.62 -9.34 -5.40
C THR A 175 17.83 -9.44 -6.32
N THR A 176 17.60 -10.07 -7.48
CA THR A 176 18.50 -10.18 -8.64
C THR A 176 17.74 -9.81 -9.92
N ASP A 177 18.44 -9.69 -11.06
CA ASP A 177 17.79 -9.38 -12.35
C ASP A 177 16.68 -10.37 -12.73
N ASP A 178 16.88 -11.67 -12.50
CA ASP A 178 15.88 -12.70 -12.79
C ASP A 178 14.67 -12.60 -11.87
N ALA A 179 14.89 -12.26 -10.61
CA ALA A 179 13.83 -12.01 -9.65
C ALA A 179 13.03 -10.75 -10.00
N LEU A 180 13.69 -9.67 -10.44
CA LEU A 180 13.03 -8.45 -10.96
C LEU A 180 12.17 -8.75 -12.19
N LYS A 181 12.65 -9.61 -13.10
CA LYS A 181 11.86 -10.08 -14.24
C LYS A 181 10.60 -10.80 -13.79
N LYS A 182 10.68 -11.67 -12.77
CA LYS A 182 9.51 -12.36 -12.19
C LYS A 182 8.56 -11.38 -11.50
N LEU A 183 9.09 -10.48 -10.66
CA LEU A 183 8.32 -9.44 -9.96
C LEU A 183 7.51 -8.56 -10.93
N SER A 184 8.03 -8.33 -12.14
CA SER A 184 7.32 -7.55 -13.17
C SER A 184 5.96 -8.11 -13.60
N ASN A 185 5.63 -9.35 -13.22
CA ASN A 185 4.32 -9.97 -13.48
C ASN A 185 3.26 -9.62 -12.42
N TYR A 186 3.63 -9.08 -11.26
CA TYR A 186 2.72 -8.80 -10.15
C TYR A 186 2.19 -7.36 -10.23
N GLN A 187 1.16 -7.15 -11.04
CA GLN A 187 0.59 -5.83 -11.32
C GLN A 187 -0.10 -5.17 -10.11
N ASN A 188 -0.26 -5.89 -9.00
CA ASN A 188 -0.78 -5.38 -7.74
C ASN A 188 0.29 -4.74 -6.83
N ILE A 189 1.58 -4.75 -7.23
CA ILE A 189 2.62 -4.00 -6.51
C ILE A 189 2.38 -2.49 -6.63
N ARG A 190 2.40 -1.80 -5.49
CA ARG A 190 2.27 -0.32 -5.38
C ARG A 190 3.53 0.35 -4.88
N THR A 191 4.19 -0.29 -3.92
CA THR A 191 5.48 0.16 -3.39
C THR A 191 6.47 -0.98 -3.50
N LEU A 192 7.67 -0.66 -3.99
CA LEU A 192 8.74 -1.63 -4.11
C LEU A 192 10.06 -0.98 -3.66
N LEU A 193 10.59 -1.45 -2.53
CA LEU A 193 11.96 -1.22 -2.10
C LEU A 193 12.79 -2.44 -2.55
N ILE A 194 13.80 -2.23 -3.38
CA ILE A 194 14.72 -3.29 -3.80
C ILE A 194 16.14 -3.06 -3.31
N GLU A 195 16.76 -4.16 -2.90
CA GLU A 195 18.15 -4.26 -2.47
C GLU A 195 18.76 -5.55 -3.06
N GLY A 196 20.08 -5.67 -3.10
CA GLY A 196 20.75 -6.88 -3.58
C GLY A 196 21.56 -6.69 -4.85
N ASP A 197 21.80 -7.80 -5.55
CA ASP A 197 22.70 -7.88 -6.71
C ASP A 197 21.91 -7.84 -8.02
N TYR A 198 21.54 -6.63 -8.42
CA TYR A 198 20.81 -6.37 -9.66
C TYR A 198 21.46 -5.24 -10.46
N SER A 199 21.27 -5.28 -11.77
CA SER A 199 21.82 -4.32 -12.72
C SER A 199 20.78 -3.30 -13.19
N HIS A 200 21.23 -2.26 -13.90
CA HIS A 200 20.33 -1.34 -14.62
C HIS A 200 19.39 -2.07 -15.59
N ARG A 201 19.83 -3.20 -16.18
CA ARG A 201 19.00 -4.02 -17.06
C ARG A 201 17.89 -4.72 -16.29
N GLY A 202 18.17 -5.22 -15.09
CA GLY A 202 17.17 -5.82 -14.19
C GLY A 202 16.07 -4.84 -13.81
N VAL A 203 16.44 -3.63 -13.38
CA VAL A 203 15.45 -2.61 -12.95
C VAL A 203 14.50 -2.23 -14.10
N ARG A 204 14.95 -2.28 -15.36
CA ARG A 204 14.07 -2.00 -16.53
C ARG A 204 12.88 -2.95 -16.63
N TYR A 205 12.94 -4.16 -16.06
CA TYR A 205 11.76 -5.03 -16.02
C TYR A 205 10.59 -4.41 -15.24
N LEU A 206 10.88 -3.56 -14.25
CA LEU A 206 9.88 -2.89 -13.42
C LEU A 206 9.04 -1.86 -14.18
N LEU A 207 9.47 -1.42 -15.37
CA LEU A 207 8.65 -0.57 -16.25
C LEU A 207 7.32 -1.23 -16.66
N ARG A 208 7.22 -2.56 -16.54
CA ARG A 208 6.00 -3.32 -16.79
C ARG A 208 4.97 -3.22 -15.67
N LEU A 209 5.36 -2.77 -14.47
CA LEU A 209 4.45 -2.60 -13.33
C LEU A 209 3.67 -1.29 -13.50
N LYS A 210 2.52 -1.35 -14.17
CA LYS A 210 1.74 -0.16 -14.53
C LYS A 210 1.18 0.59 -13.33
N ASN A 211 1.01 -0.10 -12.22
CA ASN A 211 0.45 0.44 -10.99
C ASN A 211 1.50 0.74 -9.91
N LEU A 212 2.79 0.56 -10.20
CA LEU A 212 3.86 0.91 -9.27
C LEU A 212 3.83 2.44 -9.06
N LYS A 213 3.64 2.87 -7.82
CA LYS A 213 3.58 4.29 -7.42
C LYS A 213 4.91 4.78 -6.89
N LEU A 214 5.66 3.87 -6.26
CA LEU A 214 6.87 4.18 -5.53
C LEU A 214 7.91 3.08 -5.72
N LEU A 215 9.10 3.48 -6.17
CA LEU A 215 10.25 2.60 -6.32
C LEU A 215 11.44 3.21 -5.56
N THR A 216 11.95 2.46 -4.59
CA THR A 216 13.19 2.79 -3.89
C THR A 216 14.22 1.72 -4.20
N THR A 217 15.44 2.15 -4.54
CA THR A 217 16.55 1.25 -4.91
C THR A 217 17.74 1.55 -4.02
N LYS A 218 18.40 0.52 -3.48
CA LYS A 218 19.75 0.67 -2.92
C LYS A 218 20.77 0.20 -3.95
N GLY A 219 21.68 1.09 -4.37
CA GLY A 219 22.81 0.77 -5.25
C GLY A 219 22.67 1.18 -6.72
N VAL A 220 21.48 1.57 -7.19
CA VAL A 220 21.25 2.08 -8.55
C VAL A 220 20.54 3.42 -8.50
N ASN A 221 21.04 4.41 -9.23
CA ASN A 221 20.38 5.71 -9.39
C ASN A 221 19.27 5.60 -10.45
N ILE A 222 18.02 5.61 -10.02
CA ILE A 222 16.85 5.49 -10.91
C ILE A 222 16.71 6.63 -11.93
N ASN A 223 17.33 7.78 -11.68
CA ASN A 223 17.31 8.91 -12.63
C ASN A 223 18.07 8.60 -13.93
N ASP A 224 19.02 7.66 -13.88
CA ASP A 224 19.82 7.26 -15.03
C ASP A 224 19.10 6.24 -15.93
N ILE A 225 17.88 5.81 -15.54
CA ILE A 225 17.07 4.84 -16.28
C ILE A 225 15.86 5.54 -16.93
N PRO A 226 15.85 5.69 -18.27
CA PRO A 226 14.71 6.27 -18.98
C PRO A 226 13.40 5.54 -18.65
N GLY A 227 12.35 6.33 -18.39
CA GLY A 227 11.02 5.83 -18.06
C GLY A 227 10.75 5.57 -16.57
N LEU A 228 11.78 5.49 -15.72
CA LEU A 228 11.62 5.34 -14.26
C LEU A 228 11.62 6.66 -13.49
N LYS A 229 11.98 7.78 -14.14
CA LYS A 229 11.93 9.12 -13.53
C LYS A 229 10.55 9.51 -12.97
N ARG A 230 9.46 8.95 -13.51
CA ARG A 230 8.11 9.17 -12.96
C ARG A 230 7.87 8.48 -11.61
N LEU A 231 8.70 7.49 -11.27
CA LEU A 231 8.61 6.68 -10.06
C LEU A 231 9.60 7.11 -8.98
N SER A 232 10.50 8.05 -9.30
CA SER A 232 11.38 8.67 -8.32
C SER A 232 10.59 9.68 -7.49
N LYS A 233 9.86 9.19 -6.49
CA LYS A 233 9.51 10.03 -5.35
C LYS A 233 10.62 9.86 -4.32
N LEU A 234 11.31 10.96 -4.03
CA LEU A 234 12.24 11.03 -2.91
C LEU A 234 11.40 10.85 -1.64
N TRP A 235 11.62 9.75 -0.92
CA TRP A 235 11.33 9.75 0.50
C TRP A 235 12.32 10.72 1.14
N VAL A 236 11.79 11.82 1.66
CA VAL A 236 12.47 12.53 2.72
C VAL A 236 12.12 11.73 3.97
N GLN A 237 13.10 11.00 4.52
CA GLN A 237 13.04 10.54 5.90
C GLN A 237 13.54 11.67 6.79
#